data_AF-A0A7K2FM94-F1
#
_entry.id   AF-A0A7K2FM94-F1
#
_cell.length_a   1.000
_cell.length_b   1.000
_cell.length_c   1.000
_cell.angle_alpha   90.00
_cell.angle_beta   90.00
_cell.angle_gamma   90.00
#
_symmetry.space_group_name_H-M   'P 1'
#
loop_
_entity.id
_entity.type
_entity.pdbx_description
1 polymer ?
#
loop_
_entity_poly.entity_id
_entity_poly.type
_entity_poly.pdbx_seq_one_letter_code
_entity_poly.pdbx_strand_id
1 'polypeptide(L)'
;AGLIDALAQTAATIGRVPEHRKPEPVAEIPRPAPAVFLLDLAMPRDIDAAAHRLAGVRLVDIESLAEASADAPMAADVDQVRRIVSDEVAAFGAAQRAQHITPTVVALRTMAADVVAAEIARLDGRLPGLDTRQRGEIRQAVHRVVDKLLHAPTVRVKQLAAEPGGAGYADALRTLFDLDPETVAAVSRAVDNTDEKDRPA
;
A
#
# COMPACT_ATOMS: atom_id res chain seq x y z
N ALA A 1 32.31 -23.11 56.87
CA ALA A 1 32.38 -23.86 55.60
C ALA A 1 31.69 -25.24 55.65
N GLY A 2 30.86 -25.58 56.64
CA GLY A 2 30.36 -26.96 56.81
C GLY A 2 28.94 -27.27 56.34
N LEU A 3 28.11 -26.27 56.05
CA LEU A 3 26.68 -26.47 55.74
C LEU A 3 26.45 -26.74 54.24
N ILE A 4 27.27 -26.15 53.38
CA ILE A 4 27.19 -26.30 51.92
C ILE A 4 27.74 -27.67 51.49
N ASP A 5 28.86 -28.10 52.08
CA ASP A 5 29.46 -29.41 51.79
C ASP A 5 28.56 -30.57 52.26
N ALA A 6 27.89 -30.41 53.41
CA ALA A 6 26.92 -31.38 53.90
C ALA A 6 25.69 -31.51 52.97
N LEU A 7 25.21 -30.39 52.39
CA LEU A 7 24.10 -30.40 51.44
C LEU A 7 24.49 -31.09 50.12
N ALA A 8 25.71 -30.83 49.63
CA ALA A 8 26.24 -31.44 48.41
C ALA A 8 26.41 -32.96 48.54
N GLN A 9 26.86 -33.44 49.70
CA GLN A 9 27.06 -34.87 49.96
C GLN A 9 25.74 -35.63 50.14
N THR A 10 24.71 -34.96 50.66
CA THR A 10 23.35 -35.50 50.77
C THR A 10 22.69 -35.65 49.39
N ALA A 11 22.88 -34.67 48.50
CA ALA A 11 22.39 -34.73 47.11
C ALA A 11 23.08 -35.83 46.27
N ALA A 12 24.35 -36.12 46.54
CA ALA A 12 25.09 -37.19 45.86
C ALA A 12 24.64 -38.61 46.28
N THR A 13 24.09 -38.76 47.48
CA THR A 13 23.68 -40.07 48.03
C THR A 13 22.24 -40.45 47.67
N ILE A 14 21.36 -39.46 47.47
CA ILE A 14 19.91 -39.68 47.28
C ILE A 14 19.53 -39.84 45.79
N GLY A 15 20.43 -39.52 44.87
CA GLY A 15 20.09 -39.48 43.45
C GLY A 15 19.14 -38.31 43.13
N ARG A 16 19.04 -37.95 41.85
CA ARG A 16 18.21 -36.83 41.37
C ARG A 16 16.80 -36.94 41.94
N VAL A 17 16.33 -35.90 42.64
CA VAL A 17 14.89 -35.71 42.89
C VAL A 17 14.23 -35.62 41.51
N PRO A 18 13.37 -36.57 41.13
CA PRO A 18 12.65 -36.44 39.88
C PRO A 18 11.62 -35.31 40.10
N GLU A 19 11.85 -34.15 39.50
CA GLU A 19 10.79 -33.17 39.25
C GLU A 19 9.82 -33.77 38.23
N HIS A 20 8.99 -34.69 38.71
CA HIS A 20 7.83 -35.20 38.03
C HIS A 20 6.62 -34.99 38.92
N ARG A 21 6.19 -33.73 38.97
CA ARG A 21 4.76 -33.47 39.03
C ARG A 21 4.41 -32.56 37.86
N LYS A 22 4.08 -33.18 36.72
CA LYS A 22 3.12 -32.57 35.79
C LYS A 22 1.98 -32.04 36.68
N PRO A 23 1.54 -30.77 36.55
CA PRO A 23 0.35 -30.33 37.27
C PRO A 23 -0.72 -31.39 36.97
N GLU A 24 -1.23 -32.03 38.02
CA GLU A 24 -2.35 -32.94 37.85
C GLU A 24 -3.41 -32.14 37.09
N PRO A 25 -3.94 -32.66 35.97
CA PRO A 25 -5.06 -31.99 35.32
C PRO A 25 -6.11 -31.82 36.40
N VAL A 26 -6.40 -30.57 36.75
CA VAL A 26 -7.48 -30.23 37.67
C VAL A 26 -8.68 -30.99 37.14
N ALA A 27 -9.22 -31.90 37.95
CA ALA A 27 -10.32 -32.74 37.53
C ALA A 27 -11.40 -31.82 36.96
N GLU A 28 -11.61 -31.89 35.65
CA GLU A 28 -12.69 -31.17 34.99
C GLU A 28 -13.97 -31.72 35.58
N ILE A 29 -14.57 -30.95 36.49
CA ILE A 29 -15.91 -31.25 36.98
C ILE A 29 -16.78 -31.29 35.73
N PRO A 30 -17.42 -32.42 35.40
CA PRO A 30 -18.22 -32.54 34.19
C PRO A 30 -19.29 -31.45 34.24
N ARG A 31 -19.15 -30.44 33.36
CA ARG A 31 -20.14 -29.38 33.29
C ARG A 31 -21.43 -30.02 32.77
N PRO A 32 -22.58 -29.75 33.40
CA PRO A 32 -23.85 -30.20 32.85
C PRO A 32 -23.99 -29.70 31.41
N ALA A 33 -24.59 -30.51 30.54
CA ALA A 33 -24.88 -30.09 29.17
C ALA A 33 -25.60 -28.73 29.19
N PRO A 34 -25.18 -27.77 28.35
CA PRO A 34 -25.77 -26.44 28.38
C PRO A 34 -27.26 -26.52 28.06
N ALA A 35 -28.08 -25.93 28.94
CA ALA A 35 -29.51 -25.77 28.74
C ALA A 35 -29.83 -24.52 27.89
N VAL A 36 -28.90 -23.55 27.84
CA VAL A 36 -29.03 -22.30 27.08
C VAL A 36 -27.74 -22.00 26.33
N PHE A 37 -27.89 -21.63 25.05
CA PHE A 37 -26.83 -21.10 24.22
C PHE A 37 -27.06 -19.61 24.01
N LEU A 38 -26.02 -18.81 24.23
CA LEU A 38 -25.98 -17.38 23.98
C LEU A 38 -25.00 -17.13 22.84
N LEU A 39 -25.40 -16.38 21.83
CA LEU A 39 -24.55 -15.98 20.70
C LEU A 39 -24.36 -14.48 20.75
N ASP A 40 -23.13 -14.02 20.98
CA ASP A 40 -22.78 -12.61 21.01
C ASP A 40 -21.77 -12.28 19.90
N LEU A 41 -22.26 -11.66 18.82
CA LEU A 41 -21.44 -11.20 17.69
C LEU A 41 -21.35 -9.66 17.63
N ALA A 42 -21.75 -8.97 18.70
CA ALA A 42 -21.79 -7.51 18.74
C ALA A 42 -20.41 -6.92 19.06
N MET A 43 -20.14 -5.72 18.50
CA MET A 43 -18.97 -4.91 18.84
C MET A 43 -19.41 -3.46 19.12
N PRO A 44 -19.41 -2.99 20.39
CA PRO A 44 -19.00 -3.72 21.61
C PRO A 44 -19.98 -4.85 22.02
N ARG A 45 -19.52 -5.78 22.87
CA ARG A 45 -20.29 -6.95 23.35
C ARG A 45 -21.57 -6.55 24.09
N ASP A 46 -22.64 -7.31 23.85
CA ASP A 46 -23.93 -7.16 24.54
C ASP A 46 -23.99 -7.99 25.84
N ILE A 47 -23.20 -9.07 25.91
CA ILE A 47 -23.22 -10.01 27.02
C ILE A 47 -21.89 -9.95 27.78
N ASP A 48 -21.98 -9.81 29.11
CA ASP A 48 -20.81 -9.86 29.97
C ASP A 48 -20.11 -11.23 29.84
N ALA A 49 -18.81 -11.23 29.57
CA ALA A 49 -17.97 -12.41 29.47
C ALA A 49 -18.04 -13.32 30.71
N ALA A 50 -18.45 -12.79 31.88
CA ALA A 50 -18.78 -13.54 33.08
C ALA A 50 -19.79 -14.67 32.85
N ALA A 51 -20.65 -14.57 31.82
CA ALA A 51 -21.60 -15.62 31.46
C ALA A 51 -20.93 -16.96 31.14
N HIS A 52 -19.66 -16.98 30.72
CA HIS A 52 -18.86 -18.22 30.54
C HIS A 52 -18.73 -19.07 31.81
N ARG A 53 -18.90 -18.46 32.99
CA ARG A 53 -18.79 -19.12 34.29
C ARG A 53 -20.11 -19.68 34.80
N LEU A 54 -21.24 -19.36 34.17
CA LEU A 54 -22.55 -19.83 34.59
C LEU A 54 -22.77 -21.29 34.20
N ALA A 55 -23.14 -22.13 35.16
CA ALA A 55 -23.45 -23.53 34.91
C ALA A 55 -24.71 -23.64 34.02
N GLY A 56 -24.66 -24.51 33.00
CA GLY A 56 -25.77 -24.71 32.07
C GLY A 56 -25.91 -23.63 30.98
N VAL A 57 -25.00 -22.64 30.93
CA VAL A 57 -24.94 -21.63 29.87
C VAL A 57 -23.70 -21.85 29.01
N ARG A 58 -23.87 -21.77 27.69
CA ARG A 58 -22.76 -21.71 26.73
C ARG A 58 -22.83 -20.39 25.98
N LEU A 59 -21.89 -19.49 26.25
CA LEU A 59 -21.66 -18.31 25.43
C LEU A 59 -20.78 -18.68 24.24
N VAL A 60 -21.19 -18.27 23.04
CA VAL A 60 -20.40 -18.32 21.81
C VAL A 60 -20.20 -16.87 21.40
N ASP A 61 -18.99 -16.36 21.60
CA ASP A 61 -18.59 -15.04 21.14
C ASP A 61 -17.65 -15.12 19.92
N ILE A 62 -17.28 -13.96 19.37
CA ILE A 62 -16.40 -13.86 18.20
C ILE A 62 -15.07 -14.55 18.46
N GLU A 63 -14.50 -14.40 19.66
CA GLU A 63 -13.23 -15.04 20.03
C GLU A 63 -13.35 -16.55 20.12
N SER A 64 -14.41 -17.08 20.76
CA SER A 64 -14.68 -18.52 20.81
C SER A 64 -14.86 -19.11 19.41
N LEU A 65 -15.52 -18.37 18.51
CA LEU A 65 -15.69 -18.79 17.12
C LEU A 65 -14.35 -18.77 16.36
N ALA A 66 -13.53 -17.75 16.59
CA ALA A 66 -12.20 -17.65 16.00
C ALA A 66 -11.31 -18.84 16.41
N GLU A 67 -11.27 -19.17 17.71
CA GLU A 67 -10.52 -20.32 18.25
C GLU A 67 -11.01 -21.65 17.64
N ALA A 68 -12.32 -21.86 17.58
CA ALA A 68 -12.91 -23.07 16.98
C ALA A 68 -12.64 -23.19 15.47
N SER A 69 -12.46 -22.06 14.78
CA SER A 69 -12.18 -22.00 13.34
C SER A 69 -10.69 -22.09 12.99
N ALA A 70 -9.78 -21.97 13.98
CA ALA A 70 -8.34 -21.93 13.74
C ALA A 70 -7.79 -23.20 13.07
N ASP A 71 -8.38 -24.36 13.37
CA ASP A 71 -8.00 -25.66 12.80
C ASP A 71 -8.84 -26.05 11.57
N ALA A 72 -9.72 -25.16 11.08
CA ALA A 72 -10.59 -25.46 9.96
C ALA A 72 -9.82 -25.47 8.61
N PRO A 73 -10.27 -26.26 7.61
CA PRO A 73 -9.65 -26.35 6.28
C PRO A 73 -9.55 -25.03 5.48
N MET A 74 -10.12 -23.94 5.99
CA MET A 74 -10.14 -22.61 5.37
C MET A 74 -8.75 -21.97 5.25
N ALA A 75 -7.70 -22.51 5.88
CA ALA A 75 -6.35 -21.98 5.77
C ALA A 75 -5.85 -21.88 4.31
N ALA A 76 -6.18 -22.85 3.45
CA ALA A 76 -5.80 -22.83 2.04
C ALA A 76 -6.52 -21.71 1.25
N ASP A 77 -7.79 -21.47 1.55
CA ASP A 77 -8.57 -20.37 0.95
C ASP A 77 -8.01 -19.01 1.41
N VAL A 78 -7.61 -18.90 2.68
CA VAL A 78 -6.96 -17.70 3.23
C VAL A 78 -5.65 -17.40 2.50
N ASP A 79 -4.81 -18.40 2.22
CA ASP A 79 -3.57 -18.20 1.47
C ASP A 79 -3.83 -17.75 0.03
N GLN A 80 -4.89 -18.26 -0.62
CA GLN A 80 -5.30 -17.78 -1.93
C GLN A 80 -5.77 -16.32 -1.89
N VAL A 81 -6.59 -15.95 -0.90
CA VAL A 81 -7.04 -14.57 -0.70
C VAL A 81 -5.86 -13.64 -0.41
N ARG A 82 -4.91 -14.06 0.43
CA ARG A 82 -3.70 -13.28 0.73
C ARG A 82 -2.88 -12.97 -0.50
N ARG A 83 -2.77 -13.92 -1.44
CA ARG A 83 -2.11 -13.67 -2.74
C ARG A 83 -2.85 -12.61 -3.55
N ILE A 84 -4.17 -12.74 -3.70
CA ILE A 84 -4.98 -11.75 -4.42
C ILE A 84 -4.81 -10.35 -3.82
N VAL A 85 -4.90 -10.22 -2.49
CA VAL A 85 -4.72 -8.94 -1.80
C VAL A 85 -3.31 -8.40 -2.00
N SER A 86 -2.28 -9.25 -1.94
CA SER A 86 -0.89 -8.84 -2.16
C SER A 86 -0.66 -8.32 -3.58
N ASP A 87 -1.22 -9.00 -4.58
CA ASP A 87 -1.15 -8.60 -5.98
C ASP A 87 -1.86 -7.26 -6.20
N GLU A 88 -3.04 -7.07 -5.61
CA GLU A 88 -3.81 -5.83 -5.73
C GLU A 88 -3.12 -4.66 -5.02
N VAL A 89 -2.55 -4.89 -3.83
CA VAL A 89 -1.77 -3.87 -3.11
C VAL A 89 -0.53 -3.45 -3.91
N ALA A 90 0.14 -4.42 -4.56
CA ALA A 90 1.28 -4.13 -5.43
C ALA A 90 0.86 -3.31 -6.66
N ALA A 91 -0.25 -3.70 -7.31
CA ALA A 91 -0.81 -3.00 -8.46
C ALA A 91 -1.25 -1.57 -8.09
N PHE A 92 -1.96 -1.41 -6.98
CA PHE A 92 -2.37 -0.11 -6.45
C PHE A 92 -1.17 0.78 -6.16
N GLY A 93 -0.12 0.25 -5.52
CA GLY A 93 1.10 0.99 -5.26
C GLY A 93 1.80 1.45 -6.55
N ALA A 94 1.79 0.63 -7.60
CA ALA A 94 2.31 1.02 -8.92
C ALA A 94 1.47 2.12 -9.57
N ALA A 95 0.14 2.03 -9.51
CA ALA A 95 -0.77 3.05 -10.01
C ALA A 95 -0.57 4.40 -9.28
N GLN A 96 -0.44 4.37 -7.96
CA GLN A 96 -0.18 5.57 -7.16
C GLN A 96 1.15 6.22 -7.54
N ARG A 97 2.23 5.45 -7.77
CA ARG A 97 3.51 6.00 -8.26
C ARG A 97 3.39 6.63 -9.66
N ALA A 98 2.62 6.01 -10.56
CA ALA A 98 2.37 6.56 -11.89
C ALA A 98 1.62 7.90 -11.83
N GLN A 99 0.67 8.07 -10.90
CA GLN A 99 -0.02 9.35 -10.68
C GLN A 99 0.94 10.49 -10.32
N HIS A 100 1.99 10.22 -9.54
CA HIS A 100 2.99 11.24 -9.15
C HIS A 100 3.83 11.77 -10.33
N ILE A 101 3.87 11.05 -11.45
CA ILE A 101 4.69 11.40 -12.62
C ILE A 101 3.90 12.18 -13.67
N THR A 102 2.58 12.01 -13.72
CA THR A 102 1.71 12.72 -14.67
C THR A 102 1.90 14.25 -14.62
N PRO A 103 1.93 14.91 -13.43
CA PRO A 103 2.15 16.35 -13.36
C PRO A 103 3.50 16.80 -13.94
N THR A 104 4.55 16.01 -13.74
CA THR A 104 5.90 16.29 -14.28
C THR A 104 5.91 16.20 -15.82
N VAL A 105 5.22 15.22 -16.40
CA VAL A 105 5.10 15.08 -17.86
C VAL A 105 4.33 16.25 -18.48
N VAL A 106 3.27 16.69 -17.82
CA VAL A 106 2.49 17.86 -18.27
C VAL A 106 3.33 19.13 -18.19
N ALA A 107 4.02 19.37 -17.06
CA ALA A 107 4.92 20.53 -16.91
C ALA A 107 6.01 20.56 -18.00
N LEU A 108 6.61 19.41 -18.32
CA LEU A 108 7.59 19.29 -19.41
C LEU A 108 7.00 19.70 -20.77
N ARG A 109 5.77 19.27 -21.07
CA ARG A 109 5.08 19.62 -22.33
C ARG A 109 4.72 21.10 -22.39
N THR A 110 4.30 21.69 -21.28
CA THR A 110 4.03 23.13 -21.19
C THR A 110 5.30 23.93 -21.46
N MET A 111 6.40 23.61 -20.78
CA MET A 111 7.68 24.28 -21.00
C MET A 111 8.13 24.20 -22.47
N ALA A 112 7.97 23.03 -23.12
CA ALA A 112 8.31 22.89 -24.53
C ALA A 112 7.40 23.70 -25.45
N ALA A 113 6.11 23.79 -25.13
CA ALA A 113 5.17 24.64 -25.87
C ALA A 113 5.56 26.12 -25.77
N ASP A 114 5.99 26.58 -24.59
CA ASP A 114 6.44 27.95 -24.37
C ASP A 114 7.71 28.27 -25.19
N VAL A 115 8.67 27.34 -25.23
CA VAL A 115 9.88 27.46 -26.07
C VAL A 115 9.51 27.55 -27.55
N VAL A 116 8.58 26.70 -28.01
CA VAL A 116 8.10 26.73 -29.40
C VAL A 116 7.42 28.06 -29.72
N ALA A 117 6.56 28.57 -28.83
CA ALA A 117 5.88 29.84 -29.01
C ALA A 117 6.86 31.01 -29.09
N ALA A 118 7.86 31.06 -28.21
CA ALA A 118 8.92 32.07 -28.22
C ALA A 118 9.74 32.02 -29.52
N GLU A 119 10.05 30.83 -30.00
CA GLU A 119 10.85 30.64 -31.21
C GLU A 119 10.08 31.03 -32.49
N ILE A 120 8.79 30.69 -32.55
CA ILE A 120 7.91 31.12 -33.63
C ILE A 120 7.82 32.66 -33.65
N ALA A 121 7.60 33.29 -32.50
CA ALA A 121 7.53 34.76 -32.40
C ALA A 121 8.84 35.42 -32.85
N ARG A 122 9.99 34.82 -32.50
CA ARG A 122 11.31 35.30 -32.95
C ARG A 122 11.48 35.17 -34.46
N LEU A 123 11.04 34.07 -35.06
CA LEU A 123 11.08 33.86 -36.51
C LEU A 123 10.19 34.86 -37.26
N ASP A 124 9.00 35.14 -36.73
CA ASP A 124 8.09 36.13 -37.31
C ASP A 124 8.70 37.53 -37.36
N GLY A 125 9.46 37.92 -36.33
CA GLY A 125 10.19 39.19 -36.32
C GLY A 125 11.41 39.24 -37.24
N ARG A 126 12.13 38.11 -37.41
CA ARG A 126 13.36 38.05 -38.23
C ARG A 126 13.11 37.85 -39.71
N LEU A 127 11.99 37.24 -40.08
CA LEU A 127 11.65 36.87 -41.46
C LEU A 127 10.31 37.49 -41.89
N PRO A 128 10.19 38.82 -41.93
CA PRO A 128 8.93 39.49 -42.26
C PRO A 128 8.45 39.21 -43.70
N GLY A 129 9.36 38.81 -44.60
CA GLY A 129 9.04 38.51 -46.00
C GLY A 129 8.44 37.13 -46.27
N LEU A 130 8.26 36.28 -45.26
CA LEU A 130 7.62 34.97 -45.44
C LEU A 130 6.12 35.10 -45.67
N ASP A 131 5.63 34.38 -46.67
CA ASP A 131 4.19 34.27 -46.91
C ASP A 131 3.50 33.46 -45.78
N THR A 132 2.17 33.58 -45.68
CA THR A 132 1.39 32.91 -44.63
C THR A 132 1.47 31.39 -44.70
N ARG A 133 1.63 30.82 -45.90
CA ARG A 133 1.70 29.37 -46.11
C ARG A 133 3.04 28.83 -45.62
N GLN A 134 4.14 29.46 -46.00
CA GLN A 134 5.50 29.16 -45.55
C GLN A 134 5.62 29.28 -44.03
N ARG A 135 5.04 30.33 -43.44
CA ARG A 135 4.97 30.49 -41.97
C ARG A 135 4.18 29.35 -41.31
N GLY A 136 3.11 28.88 -41.96
CA GLY A 136 2.36 27.71 -41.50
C GLY A 136 3.19 26.42 -41.53
N GLU A 137 3.88 26.15 -42.63
CA GLU A 137 4.74 24.97 -42.78
C GLU A 137 5.88 24.95 -41.75
N ILE A 138 6.54 26.08 -41.50
CA ILE A 138 7.60 26.20 -40.50
C ILE A 138 7.05 25.91 -39.10
N ARG A 139 5.91 26.52 -38.71
CA ARG A 139 5.28 26.26 -37.42
C ARG A 139 4.95 24.77 -37.26
N GLN A 140 4.36 24.16 -38.28
CA GLN A 140 3.99 22.75 -38.23
C GLN A 140 5.21 21.82 -38.20
N ALA A 141 6.31 22.20 -38.85
CA ALA A 141 7.58 21.48 -38.76
C ALA A 141 8.15 21.53 -37.33
N VAL A 142 8.18 22.72 -36.71
CA VAL A 142 8.67 22.90 -35.33
C VAL A 142 7.82 22.08 -34.34
N HIS A 143 6.49 22.18 -34.42
CA HIS A 143 5.60 21.37 -33.58
C HIS A 143 5.86 19.87 -33.76
N ARG A 144 5.94 19.38 -35.02
CA ARG A 144 6.24 17.97 -35.29
C ARG A 144 7.58 17.51 -34.73
N VAL A 145 8.60 18.36 -34.74
CA VAL A 145 9.91 18.03 -34.16
C VAL A 145 9.78 17.89 -32.64
N VAL A 146 9.16 18.86 -31.97
CA VAL A 146 8.99 18.82 -30.51
C VAL A 146 8.13 17.65 -30.08
N ASP A 147 7.01 17.39 -30.76
CA ASP A 147 6.16 16.24 -30.47
C ASP A 147 6.93 14.92 -30.58
N LYS A 148 7.74 14.75 -31.64
CA LYS A 148 8.57 13.56 -31.82
C LYS A 148 9.65 13.43 -30.75
N LEU A 149 10.29 14.54 -30.36
CA LEU A 149 11.32 14.54 -29.31
C LEU A 149 10.74 14.21 -27.93
N LEU A 150 9.53 14.68 -27.62
CA LEU A 150 8.89 14.45 -26.33
C LEU A 150 8.11 13.15 -26.24
N HIS A 151 7.68 12.55 -27.36
CA HIS A 151 6.90 11.33 -27.34
C HIS A 151 7.63 10.17 -26.64
N ALA A 152 8.83 9.80 -27.11
CA ALA A 152 9.55 8.65 -26.57
C ALA A 152 9.96 8.81 -25.09
N PRO A 153 10.53 9.96 -24.65
CA PRO A 153 10.83 10.17 -23.23
C PRO A 153 9.59 10.14 -22.35
N THR A 154 8.49 10.79 -22.75
CA THR A 154 7.26 10.83 -21.92
C THR A 154 6.61 9.46 -21.78
N VAL A 155 6.63 8.63 -22.83
CA VAL A 155 6.16 7.23 -22.76
C VAL A 155 7.07 6.39 -21.86
N ARG A 156 8.40 6.51 -22.02
CA ARG A 156 9.36 5.72 -21.23
C ARG A 156 9.28 6.04 -19.75
N VAL A 157 9.05 7.30 -19.40
CA VAL A 157 8.84 7.76 -18.04
C VAL A 157 7.60 7.13 -17.39
N LYS A 158 6.47 7.06 -18.12
CA LYS A 158 5.26 6.39 -17.63
C LYS A 158 5.46 4.89 -17.42
N GLN A 159 6.26 4.24 -18.28
CA GLN A 159 6.57 2.81 -18.12
C GLN A 159 7.44 2.57 -16.89
N LEU A 160 8.51 3.34 -16.71
CA LEU A 160 9.45 3.21 -15.59
C LEU A 160 8.80 3.58 -14.25
N ALA A 161 7.80 4.48 -14.26
CA ALA A 161 6.97 4.79 -13.09
C ALA A 161 6.23 3.56 -12.52
N ALA A 162 5.82 2.65 -13.39
CA ALA A 162 5.06 1.46 -13.03
C ALA A 162 5.96 0.36 -12.43
N GLU A 163 7.28 0.44 -12.64
CA GLU A 163 8.24 -0.53 -12.12
C GLU A 163 8.60 -0.26 -10.63
N PRO A 164 9.00 -1.29 -9.86
CA PRO A 164 9.53 -1.11 -8.51
C PRO A 164 10.79 -0.23 -8.55
N GLY A 165 10.75 0.93 -7.88
CA GLY A 165 11.85 1.93 -7.88
C GLY A 165 11.61 3.17 -8.75
N GLY A 166 10.48 3.25 -9.47
CA GLY A 166 10.13 4.37 -10.35
C GLY A 166 9.96 5.74 -9.68
N ALA A 167 9.91 5.82 -8.35
CA ALA A 167 9.74 7.08 -7.62
C ALA A 167 10.89 8.09 -7.88
N GLY A 168 12.13 7.61 -8.07
CA GLY A 168 13.27 8.48 -8.36
C GLY A 168 13.27 9.09 -9.77
N TYR A 169 12.46 8.57 -10.69
CA TYR A 169 12.42 9.07 -12.08
C TYR A 169 11.73 10.43 -12.19
N ALA A 170 10.72 10.70 -11.35
CA ALA A 170 10.05 12.01 -11.34
C ALA A 170 11.03 13.13 -10.95
N ASP A 171 11.85 12.89 -9.93
CA ASP A 171 12.82 13.86 -9.41
C ASP A 171 13.99 14.03 -10.37
N ALA A 172 14.43 12.94 -11.02
CA ALA A 172 15.42 13.02 -12.08
C ALA A 172 14.93 13.91 -13.24
N LEU A 173 13.67 13.80 -13.66
CA LEU A 173 13.13 14.66 -14.73
C LEU A 173 13.01 16.13 -14.31
N ARG A 174 12.55 16.40 -13.08
CA ARG A 174 12.51 17.76 -12.55
C ARG A 174 13.90 18.40 -12.58
N THR A 175 14.92 17.64 -12.19
CA THR A 175 16.31 18.09 -12.20
C THR A 175 16.86 18.26 -13.62
N LEU A 176 16.62 17.30 -14.52
CA LEU A 176 17.16 17.30 -15.88
C LEU A 176 16.57 18.40 -16.76
N PHE A 177 15.32 18.78 -16.50
CA PHE A 177 14.60 19.78 -17.28
C PHE A 177 14.37 21.10 -16.53
N ASP A 178 14.98 21.25 -15.34
CA ASP A 178 14.83 22.42 -14.47
C ASP A 178 13.35 22.86 -14.32
N LEU A 179 12.47 21.88 -14.09
CA LEU A 179 11.03 22.12 -14.06
C LEU A 179 10.68 22.89 -12.78
N ASP A 180 10.07 24.05 -12.96
CA ASP A 180 9.59 24.88 -11.86
C ASP A 180 8.64 24.09 -10.92
N PRO A 181 8.98 23.96 -9.62
CA PRO A 181 8.16 23.28 -8.63
C PRO A 181 6.74 23.85 -8.53
N GLU A 182 6.56 25.16 -8.75
CA GLU A 182 5.23 25.78 -8.71
C GLU A 182 4.36 25.33 -9.89
N THR A 183 4.93 25.26 -11.08
CA THR A 183 4.27 24.73 -12.28
C THR A 183 3.82 23.28 -12.08
N VAL A 184 4.67 22.43 -11.52
CA VAL A 184 4.31 21.02 -11.24
C VAL A 184 3.21 20.93 -10.17
N ALA A 185 3.28 21.76 -9.12
CA ALA A 185 2.28 21.81 -8.06
C ALA A 185 0.92 22.34 -8.57
N ALA A 186 0.93 23.36 -9.43
CA ALA A 186 -0.29 23.90 -10.06
C ALA A 186 -0.98 22.83 -10.92
N VAL A 187 -0.22 22.06 -11.70
CA VAL A 187 -0.76 20.96 -12.49
C VAL A 187 -1.30 19.84 -11.59
N SER A 188 -0.59 19.49 -10.52
CA SER A 188 -1.03 18.42 -9.59
C SER A 188 -2.40 18.75 -8.99
N ARG A 189 -2.60 20.00 -8.51
CA ARG A 189 -3.88 20.48 -7.99
C ARG A 189 -4.99 20.49 -9.06
N ALA A 190 -4.65 20.77 -10.30
CA ALA A 190 -5.61 20.75 -11.40
C ALA A 190 -6.07 19.32 -11.74
N VAL A 191 -5.16 18.34 -11.67
CA VAL A 191 -5.46 16.91 -11.89
C VAL A 191 -6.35 16.35 -10.78
N ASP A 192 -6.06 16.65 -9.52
CA ASP A 192 -6.89 16.24 -8.38
C ASP A 192 -8.33 16.77 -8.49
N ASN A 193 -8.50 18.03 -8.90
CA ASN A 193 -9.83 18.64 -9.09
C ASN A 193 -10.62 18.03 -10.25
N THR A 194 -9.96 17.50 -11.29
CA THR A 194 -10.64 16.79 -12.39
C THR A 194 -11.10 15.39 -11.98
N ASP A 195 -10.33 14.68 -11.15
CA ASP A 195 -10.70 13.36 -10.65
C ASP A 195 -11.86 13.42 -9.64
N GLU A 196 -11.97 14.50 -8.86
CA GLU A 196 -13.09 14.71 -7.93
C GLU A 196 -14.42 14.98 -8.66
N LYS A 197 -14.36 15.55 -9.87
CA LYS A 197 -15.55 15.89 -10.67
C LYS A 197 -16.11 14.71 -11.46
N ASP A 198 -15.30 13.67 -11.71
CA ASP A 198 -15.68 12.44 -12.43
C ASP A 198 -16.11 11.29 -11.50
N ARG A 199 -16.18 11.50 -10.18
CA ARG A 199 -16.75 10.50 -9.26
C ARG A 199 -18.27 10.43 -9.43
N PRO A 200 -18.84 9.25 -9.81
CA PRO A 200 -20.28 9.08 -9.79
C PRO A 200 -20.79 9.21 -8.34
N ALA A 201 -21.90 9.93 -8.19
CA ALA A 201 -22.61 10.14 -6.93
C ALA A 201 -23.11 8.85 -6.29
#